data_AF-A0A9D6I298-F1
#
_entry.id   AF-A0A9D6I298-F1
#
_cell.length_a   1.000
_cell.length_b   1.000
_cell.length_c   1.000
_cell.angle_alpha   90.00
_cell.angle_beta   90.00
_cell.angle_gamma   90.00
#
_symmetry.space_group_name_H-M   'P 1'
#
loop_
_entity.id
_entity.type
_entity.pdbx_description
1 polymer ?
#
loop_
_entity_poly.entity_id
_entity_poly.type
_entity_poly.pdbx_seq_one_letter_code
_entity_poly.pdbx_strand_id
1 'polypeptide(L)' 'MPPPSEIDRLAQRILALARRGPIFYYDILRELRDEDYRAIMLAFGQIRQQQLFGRDDKGCYVLAETGREEGAKA' A
#
# COMPACT_ATOMS: atom_id res chain seq x y z
N MET A 1 -8.96 13.53 -19.83
CA MET A 1 -8.26 12.53 -18.98
C MET A 1 -9.24 11.39 -18.77
N PRO A 2 -8.92 10.13 -19.13
CA PRO A 2 -9.81 9.01 -18.85
C PRO A 2 -10.02 8.88 -17.33
N PRO A 3 -11.16 8.34 -16.87
CA PRO A 3 -11.33 8.04 -15.45
C PRO A 3 -10.25 7.06 -15.00
N PRO A 4 -9.79 7.15 -13.74
CA PRO A 4 -8.84 6.20 -13.19
C PRO A 4 -9.41 4.77 -13.30
N SER A 5 -8.54 3.81 -13.62
CA SER A 5 -8.96 2.42 -13.68
C SER A 5 -9.40 1.94 -12.30
N GLU A 6 -10.14 0.84 -12.25
CA GLU A 6 -10.44 0.15 -10.99
C GLU A 6 -9.17 -0.16 -10.19
N ILE A 7 -8.10 -0.55 -10.87
CA ILE A 7 -6.80 -0.84 -10.27
C ILE A 7 -6.20 0.43 -9.65
N ASP A 8 -6.29 1.58 -10.31
CA ASP A 8 -5.81 2.85 -9.77
C ASP A 8 -6.62 3.27 -8.52
N ARG A 9 -7.95 3.09 -8.55
CA ARG A 9 -8.82 3.37 -7.41
C ARG A 9 -8.48 2.49 -6.21
N LEU A 10 -8.25 1.19 -6.44
CA LEU A 10 -7.82 0.26 -5.39
C LEU A 10 -6.43 0.60 -4.87
N ALA A 11 -5.50 0.99 -5.75
CA ALA A 11 -4.16 1.39 -5.34
C ALA A 11 -4.22 2.61 -4.40
N GLN A 12 -5.06 3.61 -4.71
CA GLN A 12 -5.26 4.76 -3.83
C GLN A 12 -5.89 4.36 -2.48
N ARG A 13 -6.85 3.43 -2.46
CA ARG A 13 -7.42 2.89 -1.21
C ARG A 13 -6.34 2.21 -0.36
N ILE A 14 -5.49 1.38 -0.96
CA ILE A 14 -4.39 0.69 -0.27
C ILE A 14 -3.37 1.69 0.30
N LEU A 15 -2.98 2.70 -0.48
CA LEU A 15 -2.09 3.77 -0.01
C LEU A 15 -2.71 4.53 1.16
N ALA A 16 -4.02 4.82 1.12
CA ALA A 16 -4.73 5.49 2.21
C ALA A 16 -4.77 4.65 3.49
N LEU A 17 -4.85 3.31 3.40
CA LEU A 17 -4.72 2.43 4.56
C LEU A 17 -3.33 2.55 5.18
N ALA A 18 -2.28 2.52 4.36
CA ALA A 18 -0.89 2.62 4.83
C ALA A 18 -0.53 4.01 5.38
N ARG A 19 -1.25 5.08 4.99
CA ARG A 19 -1.11 6.41 5.61
C ARG A 19 -1.55 6.43 7.07
N ARG A 20 -2.42 5.51 7.50
CA ARG A 20 -2.91 5.44 8.89
C ARG A 20 -1.89 4.77 9.81
N GLY A 21 -0.92 4.06 9.27
CA GLY A 21 0.12 3.37 10.01
C GLY A 21 0.66 2.14 9.25
N PRO A 22 1.62 1.41 9.84
CA PRO A 22 2.11 0.15 9.28
C PRO A 22 0.96 -0.85 9.10
N ILE A 23 0.87 -1.48 7.92
CA ILE A 23 -0.19 -2.44 7.59
C ILE A 23 0.38 -3.75 7.05
N PHE A 24 -0.23 -4.88 7.37
CA PHE A 24 0.10 -6.15 6.69
C PHE A 24 -0.72 -6.32 5.41
N TYR A 25 -0.23 -7.18 4.52
CA TYR A 25 -1.00 -7.55 3.32
C TYR A 25 -2.35 -8.18 3.68
N TYR A 26 -2.41 -8.96 4.76
CA TYR A 26 -3.66 -9.53 5.25
C TYR A 26 -4.67 -8.46 5.70
N ASP A 27 -4.20 -7.35 6.31
CA ASP A 27 -5.09 -6.24 6.67
C ASP A 27 -5.70 -5.61 5.43
N ILE A 28 -4.92 -5.45 4.35
CA ILE A 28 -5.43 -4.96 3.06
C ILE A 28 -6.56 -5.86 2.55
N LEU A 29 -6.36 -7.17 2.55
CA LEU A 29 -7.40 -8.13 2.11
C LEU A 29 -8.65 -8.08 2.98
N ARG A 30 -8.49 -7.88 4.30
CA ARG A 30 -9.61 -7.77 5.23
C ARG A 30 -10.41 -6.48 5.01
N GLU A 31 -9.73 -5.35 4.85
CA GLU A 31 -10.37 -4.03 4.66
C GLU A 31 -11.02 -3.88 3.28
N LEU A 32 -10.49 -4.57 2.26
CA LEU A 32 -11.00 -4.54 0.89
C LEU A 32 -11.75 -5.82 0.51
N ARG A 33 -12.33 -6.53 1.49
CA ARG A 33 -13.01 -7.81 1.26
C ARG A 33 -14.23 -7.73 0.32
N ASP A 34 -14.73 -6.53 0.08
CA ASP A 34 -15.81 -6.20 -0.85
C ASP A 34 -15.33 -6.13 -2.32
N GLU A 35 -14.02 -6.15 -2.54
CA GLU A 35 -13.40 -5.99 -3.85
C GLU A 35 -12.84 -7.33 -4.36
N ASP A 36 -12.67 -7.44 -5.68
CA ASP A 36 -12.12 -8.66 -6.28
C ASP A 36 -10.66 -8.89 -5.88
N TYR A 37 -10.34 -10.12 -5.44
CA TYR A 37 -9.01 -10.49 -4.97
C TYR A 37 -7.91 -10.24 -6.02
N ARG A 38 -8.19 -10.53 -7.29
CA ARG A 38 -7.23 -10.33 -8.38
C ARG A 38 -7.01 -8.83 -8.63
N ALA A 39 -8.06 -8.03 -8.54
CA ALA A 39 -7.95 -6.57 -8.64
C ALA A 39 -7.09 -5.98 -7.50
N ILE A 40 -7.28 -6.44 -6.25
CA ILE A 40 -6.43 -6.05 -5.11
C ILE A 40 -4.98 -6.44 -5.34
N MET A 41 -4.72 -7.66 -5.82
CA MET A 41 -3.35 -8.13 -6.13
C MET A 41 -2.68 -7.26 -7.20
N LEU A 42 -3.40 -6.91 -8.27
CA LEU A 42 -2.87 -6.07 -9.35
C LEU A 42 -2.56 -4.65 -8.85
N ALA A 43 -3.47 -4.06 -8.07
CA ALA A 43 -3.28 -2.74 -7.48
C ALA A 43 -2.09 -2.72 -6.52
N PHE A 44 -1.97 -3.75 -5.67
CA PHE A 44 -0.82 -3.91 -4.79
C PHE A 44 0.50 -4.10 -5.54
N GLY A 45 0.48 -4.87 -6.63
CA GLY A 45 1.61 -5.02 -7.54
C GLY A 45 2.06 -3.70 -8.16
N GLN A 46 1.11 -2.87 -8.60
CA GLN A 46 1.38 -1.53 -9.14
C GLN A 46 2.06 -0.63 -8.11
N ILE A 47 1.57 -0.59 -6.87
CA ILE A 47 2.20 0.18 -5.77
C ILE A 47 3.66 -0.24 -5.55
N ARG A 48 3.93 -1.55 -5.56
CA ARG A 48 5.28 -2.09 -5.38
C ARG A 48 6.20 -1.76 -6.55
N GLN A 49 5.71 -1.81 -7.78
CA GLN A 49 6.49 -1.42 -8.97
C GLN A 49 6.88 0.06 -8.93
N GLN A 50 6.00 0.90 -8.38
CA GLN A 50 6.26 2.33 -8.17
C GLN A 50 7.14 2.63 -6.93
N GLN A 51 7.58 1.60 -6.21
CA GLN A 51 8.41 1.71 -4.99
C GLN A 51 7.80 2.61 -3.90
N LEU A 52 6.47 2.72 -3.87
CA LEU A 52 5.75 3.54 -2.88
C LEU A 52 5.68 2.85 -1.50
N PHE A 53 5.92 1.54 -1.45
CA PHE A 53 6.01 0.78 -0.21
C PHE A 53 7.43 0.36 0.12
N GLY A 54 7.84 0.67 1.35
CA GLY A 54 8.91 0.00 2.07
C GLY A 54 8.36 -1.13 2.96
N ARG A 55 9.26 -1.74 3.74
CA ARG A 55 8.92 -2.65 4.83
C ARG A 55 9.63 -2.21 6.10
N ASP A 56 8.95 -2.32 7.23
CA ASP A 56 9.59 -2.16 8.55
C ASP A 56 10.23 -3.49 9.02
N ASP A 57 10.89 -3.47 10.17
CA ASP A 57 11.56 -4.64 10.77
C ASP A 57 10.59 -5.77 11.16
N LYS A 58 9.30 -5.47 11.22
CA LYS A 58 8.22 -6.43 11.54
C LYS A 58 7.58 -7.01 10.28
N GLY A 59 8.00 -6.57 9.10
CA GLY A 59 7.45 -6.98 7.81
C GLY A 59 6.15 -6.27 7.42
N CYS A 60 5.75 -5.22 8.13
CA CYS A 60 4.62 -4.37 7.75
C CYS A 60 4.98 -3.50 6.56
N TYR A 61 4.00 -3.19 5.72
CA TYR A 61 4.16 -2.21 4.65
C TYR A 61 3.98 -0.80 5.22
N VAL A 62 4.97 0.05 4.93
CA VAL A 62 4.99 1.47 5.28
C VAL A 62 5.21 2.28 4.01
N LEU A 63 4.68 3.49 3.96
CA LEU A 63 4.93 4.37 2.82
C LEU A 63 6.40 4.80 2.80
N ALA A 64 7.03 4.79 1.63
CA ALA A 64 8.44 5.12 1.48
C ALA A 64 8.76 6.57 1.90
N GLU A 65 7.78 7.47 1.86
CA GLU A 65 7.89 8.84 2.37
C GLU A 65 7.96 8.90 3.90
N THR A 66 7.31 7.96 4.58
CA THR A 66 7.29 7.84 6.05
C THR A 66 8.49 7.06 6.59
N GLY A 67 9.12 6.23 5.76
CA GLY A 67 10.31 5.43 6.12
C GLY A 67 11.64 6.19 6.12
N ARG A 68 11.68 7.48 5.75
CA ARG A 68 12.92 8.29 5.76
C ARG A 68 13.18 9.07 7.05
N GLU A 69 12.31 9.01 8.06
CA GLU A 69 12.48 9.82 9.28
C GLU A 69 13.19 9.13 10.46
N GLU A 70 13.51 7.83 10.41
CA GLU A 70 14.21 7.16 11.54
C GLU A 70 15.43 6.34 11.10
N GLY A 71 16.31 6.95 10.30
CA GLY A 71 17.64 6.41 9.98
C GLY A 71 18.80 7.37 10.24
N ALA A 72 18.55 8.50 10.92
CA ALA A 72 19.57 9.51 11.22
C ALA A 72 19.50 9.93 12.69
N LYS A 73 19.88 9.02 13.60
CA LYS A 73 20.34 9.39 14.95
C LYS A 73 21.14 8.26 15.59
N ALA A 74 22.47 8.42 15.53
CA ALA A 74 23.48 8.22 16.58
C ALA A 74 24.82 7.84 15.96
#